data_AF-A0A1Q4YAH8-F1
#
_entry.id   AF-A0A1Q4YAH8-F1
#
_cell.length_a   1.000
_cell.length_b   1.000
_cell.length_c   1.000
_cell.angle_alpha   90.00
_cell.angle_beta   90.00
_cell.angle_gamma   90.00
#
_symmetry.space_group_name_H-M   'P 1'
#
loop_
_entity.id
_entity.type
_entity.pdbx_description
1 polymer ?
#
loop_
_entity_poly.entity_id
_entity_poly.type
_entity_poly.pdbx_seq_one_letter_code
_entity_poly.pdbx_strand_id
1 'polypeptide(L)'
;MRSLGLELDDNVSIDLRGSLDKVAFLRIGDGIEIVVRESHVRTLREQATAALDDMAHVEAAEAVLENAFHAGAQARTAAALARETANAAQQAGADDPAEVAYAAAQRAGDAAERAQAAVKAASEAMCAADEAAETARAAAVHLAEWVGRQPS
;
A
#
# COMPACT_ATOMS: atom_id res chain seq x y z
N MET A 1 10.75 1.27 31.28
CA MET A 1 9.88 1.54 30.12
C MET A 1 8.48 1.06 30.47
N ARG A 2 7.45 1.88 30.20
CA ARG A 2 6.05 1.48 30.34
C ARG A 2 5.41 1.71 28.98
N SER A 3 4.94 0.65 28.32
CA SER A 3 4.15 0.76 27.10
C SER A 3 2.67 0.73 27.44
N LEU A 4 1.86 1.46 26.67
CA LEU A 4 0.42 1.42 26.71
C LEU A 4 -0.05 1.29 25.26
N GLY A 5 -0.73 0.19 24.94
CA GLY A 5 -1.44 0.01 23.67
C GLY A 5 -2.92 0.31 23.87
N LEU A 6 -3.50 1.08 22.94
CA LEU A 6 -4.92 1.37 22.90
C LEU A 6 -5.39 1.24 21.44
N GLU A 7 -6.43 0.43 21.25
CA GLU A 7 -7.18 0.35 20.00
C GLU A 7 -8.49 1.12 20.21
N LEU A 8 -8.85 1.96 19.24
CA LEU A 8 -9.98 2.87 19.33
C LEU A 8 -10.91 2.62 18.15
N ASP A 9 -12.21 2.53 18.43
CA ASP A 9 -13.23 2.52 17.39
C ASP A 9 -13.25 3.88 16.66
N ASP A 10 -13.62 3.88 15.37
CA ASP A 10 -13.67 5.09 14.52
C ASP A 10 -14.59 6.21 15.07
N ASN A 11 -15.53 5.86 15.95
CA ASN A 11 -16.45 6.81 16.57
C ASN A 11 -15.90 7.49 17.84
N VAL A 12 -14.72 7.09 18.32
CA VAL A 12 -14.09 7.68 19.50
C VAL A 12 -13.37 8.97 19.10
N SER A 13 -13.77 10.09 19.69
CA SER A 13 -13.13 11.38 19.40
C SER A 13 -11.71 11.44 19.95
N ILE A 14 -10.77 11.87 19.10
CA ILE A 14 -9.40 12.20 19.49
C ILE A 14 -9.21 13.70 19.32
N ASP A 15 -8.79 14.39 20.38
CA ASP A 15 -8.65 15.84 20.38
C ASP A 15 -7.32 16.27 20.99
N LEU A 16 -6.56 17.09 20.27
CA LEU A 16 -5.27 17.61 20.70
C LEU A 16 -5.36 19.12 20.91
N ARG A 17 -5.32 19.56 22.17
CA ARG A 17 -5.44 20.99 22.53
C ARG A 17 -4.17 21.51 23.18
N GLY A 18 -3.76 22.72 22.77
CA GLY A 18 -2.65 23.43 23.41
C GLY A 18 -3.07 24.07 24.74
N SER A 19 -2.14 24.10 25.69
CA SER A 19 -2.23 24.87 26.93
C SER A 19 -1.26 26.06 26.91
N LEU A 20 -1.52 27.05 27.76
CA LEU A 20 -0.64 28.20 27.95
C LEU A 20 0.75 27.82 28.50
N ASP A 21 0.86 26.63 29.12
CA ASP A 21 2.08 26.16 29.79
C ASP A 21 3.03 25.34 28.89
N LYS A 22 3.01 25.56 27.57
CA LYS A 22 3.84 24.82 26.58
C LYS A 22 3.68 23.29 26.64
N VAL A 23 2.49 22.85 27.04
CA VAL A 23 2.04 21.47 26.98
C VAL A 23 0.79 21.38 26.12
N ALA A 24 0.56 20.23 25.53
CA ALA A 24 -0.70 19.88 24.88
C ALA A 24 -1.36 18.73 25.63
N PHE A 25 -2.68 18.67 25.55
CA PHE A 25 -3.49 17.58 26.06
C PHE A 25 -4.03 16.79 24.87
N LEU A 26 -3.67 15.51 24.78
CA LEU A 26 -4.31 14.56 23.88
C LEU A 26 -5.42 13.85 24.66
N ARG A 27 -6.66 14.13 24.28
CA ARG A 27 -7.85 13.54 24.87
C ARG A 27 -8.39 12.44 23.95
N ILE A 28 -8.70 11.30 24.53
CA ILE A 28 -9.27 10.14 23.83
C ILE A 28 -10.61 9.81 24.49
N GLY A 29 -11.70 10.05 23.76
CA GLY A 29 -13.05 10.01 24.28
C GLY A 29 -13.23 10.88 25.53
N ASP A 30 -13.96 10.37 26.51
CA ASP A 30 -14.32 11.12 27.71
C ASP A 30 -13.42 10.81 28.93
N GLY A 31 -12.62 9.75 28.86
CA GLY A 31 -11.99 9.15 30.04
C GLY A 31 -10.46 9.12 30.06
N ILE A 32 -9.79 9.45 28.95
CA ILE A 32 -8.33 9.39 28.84
C ILE A 32 -7.78 10.76 28.43
N GLU A 33 -6.85 11.28 29.23
CA GLU A 33 -6.10 12.49 28.94
C GLU A 33 -4.60 12.22 29.08
N ILE A 34 -3.84 12.55 28.04
CA ILE A 34 -2.40 12.38 27.97
C ILE A 34 -1.75 13.76 27.84
N VAL A 35 -0.84 14.08 28.76
CA VAL A 35 -0.07 15.33 28.72
C VAL A 35 1.14 15.13 27.81
N VAL A 36 1.22 15.93 26.76
CA VAL A 36 2.27 15.88 25.73
C VAL A 36 3.09 17.16 25.77
N ARG A 37 4.42 17.06 25.88
CA ARG A 37 5.31 18.24 25.87
C ARG A 37 5.44 18.80 24.45
N GLU A 38 5.71 20.10 24.31
CA GLU A 38 5.89 20.79 23.02
C GLU A 38 6.82 20.04 22.04
N SER A 39 7.96 19.54 22.53
CA SER A 39 8.92 18.79 21.71
C SER A 39 8.29 17.53 21.09
N HIS A 40 7.48 16.80 21.86
CA HIS A 40 6.79 15.60 21.38
C HIS A 40 5.63 15.94 20.45
N VAL A 41 4.93 17.07 20.66
CA VAL A 41 3.90 17.53 19.72
C VAL A 41 4.51 17.84 18.35
N ARG A 42 5.71 18.45 18.32
CA ARG A 42 6.42 18.72 17.06
C ARG A 42 6.81 17.44 16.35
N THR A 43 7.37 16.47 17.07
CA THR A 43 7.70 15.14 16.53
C THR A 43 6.44 14.40 16.04
N LEU A 44 5.35 14.43 16.79
CA LEU A 44 4.07 13.81 16.40
C LEU A 44 3.52 14.43 15.11
N ARG A 45 3.62 15.76 14.94
CA ARG A 45 3.22 16.42 13.70
C ARG A 45 4.03 15.90 12.51
N GLU A 46 5.35 15.83 12.64
CA GLU A 46 6.23 15.36 11.57
C GLU A 46 5.96 13.88 11.23
N GLN A 47 5.79 13.04 12.25
CA GLN A 47 5.44 11.63 12.09
C GLN A 47 4.05 11.43 11.49
N ALA A 48 3.06 12.23 11.89
CA ALA A 48 1.71 12.17 11.34
C ALA A 48 1.68 12.59 9.87
N THR A 49 2.41 13.65 9.50
CA THR A 49 2.55 14.04 8.09
C THR A 49 3.18 12.91 7.27
N ALA A 50 4.28 12.31 7.74
CA ALA A 50 4.91 11.20 7.04
C ALA A 50 3.98 9.98 6.92
N ALA A 51 3.31 9.59 8.00
CA ALA A 51 2.40 8.44 7.99
C ALA A 51 1.20 8.66 7.05
N LEU A 52 0.61 9.87 7.02
CA LEU A 52 -0.48 10.18 6.09
C LEU A 52 -0.01 10.17 4.63
N ASP A 53 1.20 10.65 4.37
CA ASP A 53 1.80 10.58 3.04
C ASP A 53 2.07 9.14 2.61
N ASP A 54 2.62 8.31 3.49
CA ASP A 54 2.83 6.87 3.26
C ASP A 54 1.49 6.17 2.94
N MET A 55 0.44 6.44 3.72
CA MET A 55 -0.90 5.87 3.48
C MET A 55 -1.44 6.27 2.10
N ALA A 56 -1.29 7.54 1.70
CA ALA A 56 -1.73 8.00 0.39
C ALA A 56 -0.96 7.33 -0.76
N HIS A 57 0.35 7.10 -0.59
CA HIS A 57 1.15 6.38 -1.58
C HIS A 57 0.77 4.90 -1.68
N VAL A 58 0.44 4.25 -0.56
CA VAL A 58 -0.06 2.86 -0.55
C VAL A 58 -1.40 2.77 -1.29
N GLU A 59 -2.36 3.65 -0.98
CA GLU A 59 -3.66 3.69 -1.67
C GLU A 59 -3.50 3.92 -3.18
N ALA A 60 -2.62 4.84 -3.57
CA ALA A 60 -2.31 5.06 -4.99
C ALA A 60 -1.69 3.83 -5.66
N ALA A 61 -0.81 3.10 -4.96
CA ALA A 61 -0.21 1.87 -5.45
C ALA A 61 -1.26 0.74 -5.61
N GLU A 62 -2.15 0.57 -4.63
CA GLU A 62 -3.26 -0.40 -4.68
C GLU A 62 -4.17 -0.15 -5.88
N ALA A 63 -4.54 1.12 -6.13
CA ALA A 63 -5.36 1.49 -7.27
C ALA A 63 -4.68 1.14 -8.61
N VAL A 64 -3.36 1.32 -8.72
CA VAL A 64 -2.60 0.93 -9.93
C VAL A 64 -2.57 -0.60 -10.09
N LEU A 65 -2.41 -1.35 -9.01
CA LEU A 65 -2.40 -2.81 -9.04
C LEU A 65 -3.76 -3.39 -9.43
N GLU A 66 -4.84 -2.84 -8.91
CA GLU A 66 -6.21 -3.23 -9.28
C GLU A 66 -6.45 -2.99 -10.78
N ASN A 67 -6.06 -1.82 -11.30
CA ASN A 67 -6.17 -1.51 -12.72
C ASN A 67 -5.34 -2.48 -13.59
N ALA A 68 -4.10 -2.80 -13.18
CA ALA A 68 -3.25 -3.76 -13.87
C ALA A 68 -3.86 -5.17 -13.87
N PHE A 69 -4.46 -5.58 -12.76
CA PHE A 69 -5.19 -6.85 -12.65
C PHE A 69 -6.38 -6.91 -13.62
N HIS A 70 -7.21 -5.85 -13.66
CA HIS A 70 -8.34 -5.77 -14.59
C HIS A 70 -7.90 -5.76 -16.04
N ALA A 71 -6.86 -5.00 -16.40
CA ALA A 71 -6.29 -5.00 -17.74
C ALA A 71 -5.79 -6.41 -18.14
N GLY A 72 -5.14 -7.11 -17.21
CA GLY A 72 -4.72 -8.51 -17.43
C GLY A 72 -5.91 -9.46 -17.63
N ALA A 73 -7.00 -9.29 -16.88
CA ALA A 73 -8.22 -10.07 -17.06
C ALA A 73 -8.86 -9.82 -18.43
N GLN A 74 -8.99 -8.55 -18.84
CA GLN A 74 -9.49 -8.19 -20.17
C GLN A 74 -8.62 -8.77 -21.29
N ALA A 75 -7.30 -8.71 -21.14
CA ALA A 75 -6.36 -9.27 -22.11
C ALA A 75 -6.51 -10.81 -22.25
N ARG A 76 -6.75 -11.54 -21.15
CA ARG A 76 -7.05 -12.99 -21.22
C ARG A 76 -8.34 -13.27 -21.96
N THR A 77 -9.39 -12.51 -21.69
CA THR A 77 -10.67 -12.64 -22.40
C THR A 77 -10.52 -12.35 -23.90
N ALA A 78 -9.78 -11.30 -24.26
CA ALA A 78 -9.49 -10.98 -25.65
C ALA A 78 -8.67 -12.09 -26.33
N ALA A 79 -7.68 -12.66 -25.63
CA ALA A 79 -6.90 -13.79 -26.14
C ALA A 79 -7.78 -15.02 -26.40
N ALA A 80 -8.69 -15.35 -25.49
CA ALA A 80 -9.62 -16.48 -25.64
C ALA A 80 -10.55 -16.28 -26.86
N LEU A 81 -11.15 -15.09 -26.99
CA LEU A 81 -12.00 -14.75 -28.12
C LEU A 81 -11.25 -14.81 -29.46
N ALA A 82 -10.03 -14.29 -29.50
CA ALA A 82 -9.20 -14.32 -30.71
C ALA A 82 -8.82 -15.76 -31.10
N ARG A 83 -8.56 -16.66 -30.13
CA ARG A 83 -8.34 -18.10 -30.41
C ARG A 83 -9.59 -18.77 -30.95
N GLU A 84 -10.74 -18.50 -30.35
CA GLU A 84 -12.01 -19.05 -30.83
C GLU A 84 -12.29 -18.61 -32.28
N THR A 85 -12.04 -17.34 -32.57
CA THR A 85 -12.18 -16.77 -33.93
C THR A 85 -11.20 -17.41 -34.90
N ALA A 86 -9.94 -17.62 -34.50
CA ALA A 86 -8.93 -18.28 -35.31
C ALA A 86 -9.32 -19.72 -35.66
N ASN A 87 -9.82 -20.47 -34.67
CA ASN A 87 -10.30 -21.83 -34.86
C ASN A 87 -11.48 -21.89 -35.85
N ALA A 88 -12.43 -20.96 -35.73
CA ALA A 88 -13.58 -20.88 -36.63
C ALA A 88 -13.15 -20.54 -38.07
N ALA A 89 -12.24 -19.57 -38.24
CA ALA A 89 -11.69 -19.22 -39.56
C ALA A 89 -10.95 -20.40 -40.20
N GLN A 90 -10.15 -21.12 -39.41
CA GLN A 90 -9.42 -22.30 -39.87
C GLN A 90 -10.37 -23.43 -40.30
N GLN A 91 -11.44 -23.69 -39.55
CA GLN A 91 -12.48 -24.67 -39.93
C GLN A 91 -13.21 -24.28 -41.22
N ALA A 92 -13.32 -22.98 -41.51
CA ALA A 92 -13.90 -22.47 -42.74
C ALA A 92 -12.92 -22.43 -43.92
N GLY A 93 -11.65 -22.84 -43.73
CA GLY A 93 -10.60 -22.77 -44.76
C GLY A 93 -10.11 -21.34 -45.05
N ALA A 94 -10.35 -20.40 -44.13
CA ALA A 94 -9.88 -19.03 -44.24
C ALA A 94 -8.54 -18.89 -43.49
N ASP A 95 -7.47 -19.36 -44.14
CA ASP A 95 -6.14 -19.47 -43.53
C ASP A 95 -5.54 -18.10 -43.15
N ASP A 96 -5.60 -17.09 -44.04
CA ASP A 96 -5.06 -15.75 -43.74
C ASP A 96 -5.77 -15.08 -42.54
N PRO A 97 -7.13 -15.06 -42.44
CA PRO A 97 -7.81 -14.58 -41.24
C PRO A 97 -7.50 -15.39 -39.97
N ALA A 98 -7.32 -16.70 -40.09
CA ALA A 98 -6.97 -17.56 -38.95
C ALA A 98 -5.58 -17.17 -38.39
N GLU A 99 -4.59 -16.96 -39.25
CA GLU A 99 -3.25 -16.55 -38.85
C GLU A 99 -3.27 -15.19 -38.13
N VAL A 100 -4.00 -14.22 -38.67
CA VAL A 100 -4.15 -12.89 -38.04
C VAL A 100 -4.79 -13.00 -36.65
N ALA A 101 -5.83 -13.85 -36.51
CA ALA A 101 -6.50 -14.07 -35.24
C ALA A 101 -5.62 -14.80 -34.22
N TYR A 102 -4.82 -15.78 -34.63
CA TYR A 102 -3.82 -16.42 -33.77
C TYR A 102 -2.74 -15.43 -33.29
N ALA A 103 -2.23 -14.59 -34.19
CA ALA A 103 -1.25 -13.56 -33.84
C ALA A 103 -1.83 -12.50 -32.88
N ALA A 104 -3.13 -12.17 -33.00
CA ALA A 104 -3.83 -11.31 -32.06
C ALA A 104 -3.99 -12.00 -30.68
N ALA A 105 -4.38 -13.27 -30.67
CA ALA A 105 -4.50 -14.06 -29.45
C ALA A 105 -3.18 -14.15 -28.67
N GLN A 106 -2.07 -14.36 -29.38
CA GLN A 106 -0.75 -14.46 -28.77
C GLN A 106 -0.34 -13.14 -28.12
N ARG A 107 -0.47 -12.02 -28.85
CA ARG A 107 -0.17 -10.68 -28.30
C ARG A 107 -1.02 -10.35 -27.06
N ALA A 108 -2.30 -10.71 -27.08
CA ALA A 108 -3.19 -10.52 -25.93
C ALA A 108 -2.80 -11.41 -24.74
N GLY A 109 -2.39 -12.66 -25.00
CA GLY A 109 -1.82 -13.56 -23.99
C GLY A 109 -0.56 -12.98 -23.34
N ASP A 110 0.40 -12.54 -24.15
CA ASP A 110 1.66 -11.95 -23.67
C ASP A 110 1.42 -10.67 -22.87
N ALA A 111 0.40 -9.89 -23.21
CA ALA A 111 0.01 -8.71 -22.44
C ALA A 111 -0.58 -9.09 -21.07
N ALA A 112 -1.42 -10.14 -21.02
CA ALA A 112 -1.97 -10.64 -19.77
C ALA A 112 -0.89 -11.19 -18.82
N GLU A 113 0.08 -11.94 -19.37
CA GLU A 113 1.20 -12.50 -18.60
C GLU A 113 2.09 -11.38 -18.02
N ARG A 114 2.40 -10.35 -18.82
CA ARG A 114 3.15 -9.18 -18.34
C ARG A 114 2.41 -8.42 -17.25
N ALA A 115 1.10 -8.25 -17.36
CA ALA A 115 0.30 -7.62 -16.32
C ALA A 115 0.34 -8.43 -15.00
N GLN A 116 0.23 -9.76 -15.07
CA GLN A 116 0.31 -10.62 -13.90
C GLN A 116 1.71 -10.59 -13.24
N ALA A 117 2.78 -10.60 -14.05
CA ALA A 117 4.14 -10.50 -13.55
C ALA A 117 4.40 -9.16 -12.86
N ALA A 118 3.88 -8.05 -13.41
CA ALA A 118 4.00 -6.73 -12.81
C ALA A 118 3.29 -6.63 -11.45
N VAL A 119 2.05 -7.15 -11.35
CA VAL A 119 1.31 -7.19 -10.09
C VAL A 119 2.05 -8.00 -9.03
N LYS A 120 2.59 -9.17 -9.40
CA LYS A 120 3.38 -10.00 -8.49
C LYS A 120 4.64 -9.28 -7.99
N ALA A 121 5.43 -8.70 -8.90
CA ALA A 121 6.65 -8.00 -8.55
C ALA A 121 6.40 -6.79 -7.63
N ALA A 122 5.31 -6.06 -7.88
CA ALA A 122 4.91 -4.94 -7.02
C ALA A 122 4.49 -5.41 -5.62
N SER A 123 3.72 -6.50 -5.51
CA SER A 123 3.37 -7.09 -4.21
C SER A 123 4.61 -7.52 -3.42
N GLU A 124 5.58 -8.17 -4.08
CA GLU A 124 6.86 -8.55 -3.44
C GLU A 124 7.66 -7.32 -2.96
N ALA A 125 7.68 -6.25 -3.75
CA ALA A 125 8.34 -5.00 -3.38
C ALA A 125 7.68 -4.29 -2.19
N MET A 126 6.34 -4.30 -2.12
CA MET A 126 5.59 -3.75 -0.99
C MET A 126 5.91 -4.51 0.31
N CYS A 127 5.91 -5.84 0.29
CA CYS A 127 6.30 -6.64 1.45
C CYS A 127 7.73 -6.33 1.91
N ALA A 128 8.68 -6.19 0.98
CA ALA A 128 10.07 -5.84 1.32
C ALA A 128 10.19 -4.43 1.91
N ALA A 129 9.38 -3.48 1.43
CA ALA A 129 9.32 -2.13 2.00
C ALA A 129 8.77 -2.14 3.43
N ASP A 130 7.71 -2.92 3.70
CA ASP A 130 7.14 -3.06 5.04
C ASP A 130 8.15 -3.68 6.02
N GLU A 131 8.86 -4.74 5.61
CA GLU A 131 9.91 -5.36 6.42
C GLU A 131 11.07 -4.38 6.73
N ALA A 132 11.46 -3.58 5.75
CA ALA A 132 12.49 -2.56 5.92
C ALA A 132 12.01 -1.43 6.86
N ALA A 133 10.76 -0.99 6.73
CA ALA A 133 10.16 0.01 7.59
C ALA A 133 10.04 -0.47 9.04
N GLU A 134 9.66 -1.73 9.26
CA GLU A 134 9.61 -2.32 10.60
C GLU A 134 11.01 -2.43 11.22
N THR A 135 12.00 -2.85 10.43
CA THR A 135 13.40 -2.90 10.87
C THR A 135 13.91 -1.51 11.28
N ALA A 136 13.60 -0.48 10.48
CA ALA A 136 13.97 0.90 10.78
C ALA A 136 13.28 1.42 12.06
N ARG A 137 12.00 1.11 12.26
CA ARG A 137 11.27 1.44 13.50
C ARG A 137 11.88 0.77 14.72
N ALA A 138 12.18 -0.52 14.64
CA ALA A 138 12.83 -1.27 15.71
C ALA A 138 14.20 -0.66 16.08
N ALA A 139 15.01 -0.31 15.07
CA ALA A 139 16.29 0.35 15.27
C ALA A 139 16.16 1.72 15.95
N ALA A 140 15.15 2.52 15.55
CA ALA A 140 14.88 3.82 16.16
C ALA A 140 14.45 3.70 17.64
N VAL A 141 13.64 2.70 17.99
CA VAL A 141 13.28 2.39 19.38
C VAL A 141 14.52 2.03 20.20
N HIS A 142 15.38 1.15 19.68
CA HIS A 142 16.62 0.78 20.36
C HIS A 142 17.58 1.98 20.55
N LEU A 143 17.68 2.86 19.54
CA LEU A 143 18.50 4.08 19.65
C LEU A 143 17.96 5.02 20.73
N ALA A 144 16.64 5.24 20.77
CA ALA A 144 16.00 6.07 21.80
C ALA A 144 16.19 5.50 23.21
N GLU A 145 16.11 4.18 23.37
CA GLU A 145 16.41 3.50 24.64
C GLU A 145 17.87 3.64 25.06
N TRP A 146 18.81 3.59 24.11
CA TRP A 146 20.24 3.72 24.39
C TRP A 146 20.61 5.15 24.79
N VAL A 147 20.12 6.16 24.08
CA VAL A 147 20.31 7.57 24.41
C VAL A 147 19.69 7.90 25.78
N GLY A 148 18.51 7.34 26.09
CA GLY A 148 17.87 7.51 27.40
C GLY A 148 18.56 6.80 28.57
N ARG A 149 19.55 5.92 28.32
CA ARG A 149 20.31 5.19 29.34
C ARG A 149 21.71 5.75 29.60
N GLN A 150 22.17 6.77 28.87
CA GLN A 150 23.47 7.38 29.16
C GLN A 150 23.42 8.06 30.55
N PRO A 151 24.29 7.67 31.50
CA PRO A 151 24.38 8.35 32.78
C PRO A 151 24.93 9.76 32.55
N SER A 152 24.21 10.77 33.06
CA SER A 152 24.67 12.15 33.22
C SER A 152 25.84 12.26 34.17
#